data_AF-A0A536NC17-F1
#
_entry.id   AF-A0A536NC17-F1
#
_cell.length_a   1.000
_cell.length_b   1.000
_cell.length_c   1.000
_cell.angle_alpha   90.00
_cell.angle_beta   90.00
_cell.angle_gamma   90.00
#
_symmetry.space_group_name_H-M   'P 1'
#
loop_
_entity.id
_entity.type
_entity.pdbx_description
1 polymer ?
#
loop_
_entity_poly.entity_id
_entity_poly.type
_entity_poly.pdbx_seq_one_letter_code
_entity_poly.pdbx_strand_id
1 'polypeptide(L)'
;MTIDSHVDGNAMGGLLIDVFGREMTDAHGCCAKCGSVHAVGEFMVYRSGPGDVLRCPTCASVVIVAASLPERPRVYISSLRWLETAD
;
A
#
# COMPACT_ATOMS: atom_id res chain seq x y z
N MET A 1 -1.69 -26.11 1.79
CA MET A 1 -1.88 -24.84 2.51
C MET A 1 -0.79 -23.91 2.03
N THR A 2 -1.03 -23.18 0.94
CA THR A 2 -0.09 -22.16 0.47
C THR A 2 -0.21 -21.03 1.46
N ILE A 3 0.86 -20.75 2.20
CA ILE A 3 0.96 -19.50 2.96
C ILE A 3 0.98 -18.44 1.87
N ASP A 4 -0.08 -17.64 1.75
CA ASP A 4 -0.01 -16.41 0.97
C ASP A 4 1.00 -15.51 1.68
N SER A 5 2.27 -15.64 1.28
CA SER A 5 3.38 -14.86 1.83
C SER A 5 3.21 -13.43 1.33
N HIS A 6 2.72 -12.55 2.21
CA HIS A 6 2.81 -11.11 1.98
C HIS A 6 4.23 -10.62 2.28
N VAL A 7 4.58 -9.48 1.69
CA VAL A 7 5.71 -8.66 2.13
C VAL A 7 5.15 -7.41 2.82
N ASP A 8 6.01 -6.67 3.51
CA ASP A 8 5.62 -5.39 4.08
C ASP A 8 5.51 -4.28 3.01
N GLY A 9 4.97 -3.13 3.41
CA GLY A 9 4.70 -1.98 2.54
C GLY A 9 5.95 -1.31 1.99
N ASN A 10 7.13 -1.54 2.58
CA ASN A 10 8.38 -0.99 2.06
C ASN A 10 8.68 -1.51 0.65
N ALA A 11 8.13 -2.68 0.33
CA ALA A 11 8.20 -3.28 -0.99
C ALA A 11 7.57 -2.42 -2.12
N MET A 12 6.75 -1.42 -1.79
CA MET A 12 6.16 -0.45 -2.73
C MET A 12 6.95 0.87 -2.80
N GLY A 13 8.08 1.03 -2.09
CA GLY A 13 8.82 2.30 -2.00
C GLY A 13 9.13 2.96 -3.35
N GLY A 14 9.60 2.19 -4.34
CA GLY A 14 9.86 2.71 -5.69
C GLY A 14 8.59 3.25 -6.37
N LEU A 15 7.50 2.49 -6.31
CA LEU A 15 6.20 2.93 -6.83
C LEU A 15 5.68 4.18 -6.11
N LEU A 16 5.88 4.26 -4.80
CA LEU A 16 5.45 5.42 -4.01
C LEU A 16 6.22 6.68 -4.42
N ILE A 17 7.52 6.55 -4.71
CA ILE A 17 8.31 7.64 -5.30
C ILE A 17 7.78 8.03 -6.69
N ASP A 18 7.45 7.06 -7.56
CA ASP A 18 6.93 7.36 -8.89
C ASP A 18 5.59 8.11 -8.86
N VAL A 19 4.75 7.84 -7.86
CA VAL A 19 3.41 8.43 -7.73
C VAL A 19 3.41 9.75 -6.97
N PHE A 20 4.17 9.84 -5.87
CA PHE A 20 4.16 10.99 -4.95
C PHE A 20 5.40 11.88 -5.04
N GLY A 21 6.44 11.45 -5.76
CA GLY A 21 7.69 12.19 -5.92
C GLY A 21 8.63 12.16 -4.71
N ARG A 22 8.31 11.38 -3.66
CA ARG A 22 9.11 11.22 -2.45
C ARG A 22 8.92 9.85 -1.81
N GLU A 23 9.79 9.51 -0.87
CA GLU A 23 9.59 8.38 0.04
C GLU A 23 8.29 8.59 0.84
N MET A 24 7.49 7.53 0.97
CA MET A 24 6.18 7.56 1.62
C MET A 24 5.95 6.36 2.55
N THR A 25 6.92 5.47 2.74
CA THR A 25 6.77 4.29 3.60
C THR A 25 6.64 4.66 5.08
N ASP A 26 7.18 5.82 5.47
CA ASP A 26 6.99 6.42 6.79
C ASP A 26 5.68 7.22 6.94
N ALA A 27 4.97 7.49 5.84
CA ALA A 27 3.70 8.21 5.87
C ALA A 27 2.64 7.41 6.63
N HIS A 28 1.79 8.07 7.40
CA HIS A 28 0.69 7.42 8.11
C HIS A 28 -0.56 7.35 7.24
N GLY A 29 -1.21 6.18 7.21
CA GLY A 29 -2.49 5.96 6.55
C GLY A 29 -3.55 5.48 7.52
N CYS A 30 -4.75 6.09 7.49
CA CYS A 30 -5.91 5.60 8.24
C CYS A 30 -6.79 4.70 7.36
N CYS A 31 -7.01 3.47 7.80
CA CYS A 31 -7.92 2.56 7.13
C CYS A 31 -9.36 3.06 7.21
N ALA A 32 -10.00 3.30 6.06
CA ALA A 32 -11.39 3.74 6.00
C ALA A 32 -12.39 2.70 6.54
N LYS A 33 -12.00 1.40 6.60
CA LYS A 33 -12.86 0.32 7.10
C LYS A 33 -12.86 0.17 8.62
N CYS A 34 -11.69 0.07 9.24
CA CYS A 34 -11.57 -0.20 10.69
C CYS A 34 -11.04 0.99 11.51
N GLY A 35 -10.58 2.06 10.85
CA GLY A 35 -10.05 3.25 11.50
C GLY A 35 -8.61 3.13 12.03
N SER A 36 -7.98 1.95 11.97
CA SER A 36 -6.60 1.78 12.44
C SER A 36 -5.64 2.62 11.60
N VAL A 37 -4.64 3.21 12.26
CA VAL A 37 -3.55 3.98 11.66
C VAL A 37 -2.28 3.14 11.71
N HIS A 38 -1.56 3.10 10.61
CA HIS A 38 -0.25 2.45 10.47
C HIS A 38 0.62 3.28 9.55
N ALA A 39 1.94 3.17 9.67
CA ALA A 39 2.83 3.66 8.62
C ALA A 39 2.60 2.83 7.35
N VAL A 40 2.73 3.44 6.16
CA VAL A 40 2.50 2.76 4.87
C VAL A 40 3.38 1.50 4.75
N GLY A 41 4.62 1.57 5.25
CA GLY A 41 5.57 0.47 5.30
C GLY A 41 5.09 -0.74 6.11
N GLU A 42 4.13 -0.56 7.04
CA GLU A 42 3.59 -1.63 7.89
C GLU A 42 2.39 -2.36 7.27
N PHE A 43 1.85 -1.85 6.16
CA PHE A 43 0.75 -2.52 5.47
C PHE A 43 1.20 -3.81 4.78
N MET A 44 0.28 -4.76 4.61
CA MET A 44 0.58 -6.05 3.98
C MET A 44 0.46 -5.94 2.46
N VAL A 45 1.56 -6.17 1.74
CA VAL A 45 1.58 -6.23 0.27
C VAL A 45 1.48 -7.67 -0.19
N TYR A 46 0.43 -7.96 -0.95
CA TYR A 46 0.27 -9.20 -1.69
C TYR A 46 0.66 -8.95 -3.13
N ARG A 47 1.75 -9.57 -3.58
CA ARG A 47 2.20 -9.51 -4.97
C ARG A 47 1.49 -10.61 -5.74
N SER A 48 0.68 -10.26 -6.72
CA SER A 48 -0.13 -11.24 -7.45
C SER A 48 -0.30 -10.83 -8.92
N GLY A 49 0.35 -11.57 -9.83
CA GLY A 49 0.22 -11.33 -11.26
C GLY A 49 0.65 -9.91 -11.67
N PRO A 50 -0.20 -9.13 -12.37
CA PRO A 50 0.18 -7.84 -12.97
C PRO A 50 0.29 -6.67 -11.97
N GLY A 51 0.15 -6.90 -10.66
CA GLY A 51 0.16 -5.82 -9.69
C GLY A 51 0.26 -6.26 -8.22
N ASP A 52 0.32 -5.23 -7.37
CA ASP A 52 0.46 -5.32 -5.93
C ASP A 52 -0.84 -4.88 -5.25
N VAL A 53 -1.28 -5.64 -4.24
CA VAL A 53 -2.47 -5.34 -3.44
C VAL A 53 -2.03 -5.07 -2.01
N LEU A 54 -2.22 -3.84 -1.57
CA LEU A 54 -1.91 -3.39 -0.22
C LEU A 54 -3.15 -3.55 0.67
N ARG A 55 -3.00 -4.23 1.80
CA ARG A 55 -4.07 -4.53 2.77
C ARG A 55 -3.74 -4.01 4.16
N CYS A 56 -4.78 -3.59 4.86
CA CYS A 56 -4.69 -3.18 6.25
C CYS A 56 -4.25 -4.36 7.13
N PRO A 57 -3.20 -4.23 7.95
CA PRO A 57 -2.73 -5.32 8.81
C PRO A 57 -3.74 -5.68 9.91
N THR A 58 -4.64 -4.76 10.27
CA THR A 58 -5.67 -5.00 11.31
C THR A 58 -6.90 -5.75 10.79
N CYS A 59 -7.42 -5.39 9.61
CA CYS A 59 -8.71 -5.93 9.13
C CYS A 59 -8.64 -6.59 7.75
N ALA A 60 -7.44 -6.71 7.16
CA ALA A 60 -7.18 -7.27 5.83
C ALA A 60 -7.96 -6.61 4.66
N SER A 61 -8.63 -5.48 4.90
CA SER A 61 -9.31 -4.73 3.83
C SER A 61 -8.30 -4.21 2.83
N VAL A 62 -8.65 -4.25 1.55
CA VAL A 62 -7.83 -3.67 0.47
C VAL A 62 -7.82 -2.16 0.63
N VAL A 63 -6.62 -1.59 0.58
CA VAL A 63 -6.36 -0.17 0.84
C VAL A 63 -5.89 0.49 -0.44
N ILE A 64 -4.87 -0.09 -1.08
CA ILE A 64 -4.34 0.31 -2.38
C ILE A 64 -4.25 -0.92 -3.29
N VAL A 65 -4.52 -0.74 -4.57
CA VAL A 65 -4.18 -1.69 -5.64
C VAL A 65 -3.30 -0.95 -6.63
N ALA A 66 -2.12 -1.49 -6.93
CA ALA A 66 -1.21 -0.91 -7.90
C ALA A 66 -1.00 -1.89 -9.05
N ALA A 67 -1.25 -1.44 -10.28
CA ALA A 67 -0.89 -2.18 -11.48
C ALA A 67 0.50 -1.74 -11.95
N SER A 68 1.42 -2.70 -12.03
CA SER A 68 2.79 -2.48 -12.48
C SER A 68 2.84 -2.48 -14.00
N LEU A 69 2.53 -1.32 -14.60
CA LEU A 69 2.69 -1.10 -16.04
C LEU A 69 4.05 -0.43 -16.29
N PRO A 70 4.85 -0.88 -17.29
CA PRO A 70 6.25 -0.45 -17.46
C PRO A 70 6.50 1.05 -17.55
N GLU A 71 5.55 1.84 -18.05
CA GLU A 71 5.75 3.28 -18.30
C GLU A 71 4.87 4.20 -17.47
N ARG A 72 3.76 3.69 -16.92
CA ARG A 72 2.74 4.50 -16.25
C ARG A 72 2.07 3.68 -15.15
N PRO A 73 2.61 3.70 -13.92
CA PRO A 73 1.95 3.00 -12.82
C PRO A 73 0.52 3.51 -12.67
N ARG A 74 -0.42 2.57 -12.48
CA ARG A 74 -1.81 2.90 -12.16
C ARG A 74 -2.07 2.49 -10.74
N VAL A 75 -2.38 3.47 -9.89
CA VAL A 75 -2.69 3.24 -8.49
C VAL A 75 -4.16 3.54 -8.24
N TYR A 76 -4.86 2.56 -7.69
CA TYR A 76 -6.23 2.67 -7.23
C TYR A 76 -6.23 2.69 -5.70
N ILE A 77 -6.67 3.80 -5.11
CA ILE A 77 -6.76 3.97 -3.67
C ILE A 77 -8.23 3.80 -3.28
N SER A 78 -8.53 2.70 -2.61
CA SER A 78 -9.91 2.26 -2.36
C SER A 78 -10.43 2.64 -0.98
N SER A 79 -9.56 2.56 0.04
CA SER A 79 -9.98 2.59 1.45
C SER A 79 -8.99 3.30 2.36
N LEU A 80 -8.32 4.36 1.90
CA LEU A 80 -7.63 5.32 2.78
C LEU A 80 -8.60 6.46 3.11
N ARG A 81 -8.77 6.73 4.41
CA ARG A 81 -9.51 7.92 4.86
C ARG A 81 -8.65 9.17 4.71
N TRP A 82 -7.38 9.05 5.04
CA TRP A 82 -6.35 10.06 4.84
C TRP A 82 -5.00 9.36 4.71
N LEU A 83 -4.07 10.07 4.08
CA LEU A 83 -2.65 9.74 3.99
C LEU A 83 -1.90 11.00 4.39
N GLU A 84 -1.04 10.91 5.40
CA GLU A 84 -0.27 12.02 5.94
C GLU A 84 1.21 11.70 5.81
N THR A 85 1.95 12.55 5.11
CA THR A 85 3.40 12.41 4.95
C THR A 85 4.08 12.59 6.30
N ALA A 86 5.14 11.81 6.56
CA ALA A 86 6.05 12.17 7.64
C ALA A 86 6.77 13.50 7.32
N ASP A 87 7.08 14.26 8.37
CA ASP A 87 7.79 15.55 8.29
C ASP A 87 9.12 15.46 7.55
#